data_AF-A0AAV4IJ84-F1
#
_entry.id   AF-A0AAV4IJ84-F1
#
_cell.length_a   1.000
_cell.length_b   1.000
_cell.length_c   1.000
_cell.angle_alpha   90.00
_cell.angle_beta   90.00
_cell.angle_gamma   90.00
#
_symmetry.space_group_name_H-M   'P 1'
#
loop_
_entity.id
_entity.type
_entity.pdbx_description
1 polymer ?
#
loop_
_entity_poly.entity_id
_entity_poly.type
_entity_poly.pdbx_seq_one_letter_code
_entity_poly.pdbx_strand_id
1 'polypeptide(L)'
;MTETTSLNYHPSTQRKRLRIIARIPWTRKIANEDLLNQCQQESMKKIIVQSPRDIVLPQKTHHAIPREAVQWKTEGHRKPRHPKTSWRRTVETEAAAMGQSWGTLKTLAQDRVR
;
A
#
# COMPACT_ATOMS: atom_id res chain seq x y z
N MET A 1 0.04 -23.39 -24.27
CA MET A 1 -0.05 -21.94 -24.56
C MET A 1 -0.50 -21.25 -23.27
N THR A 2 0.44 -20.83 -22.42
CA THR A 2 0.11 -20.15 -21.15
C THR A 2 0.13 -18.65 -21.38
N GLU A 3 -1.07 -18.07 -21.51
CA GLU A 3 -1.27 -16.64 -21.54
C GLU A 3 -0.73 -16.04 -20.24
N THR A 4 0.45 -15.41 -20.36
CA THR A 4 1.03 -14.66 -19.26
C THR A 4 0.27 -13.36 -19.20
N THR A 5 -0.69 -13.25 -18.27
CA THR A 5 -1.34 -11.99 -17.91
C THR A 5 -0.25 -11.03 -17.44
N SER A 6 0.31 -10.29 -18.40
CA SER A 6 1.20 -9.17 -18.15
C SER A 6 0.38 -8.12 -17.40
N LEU A 7 0.52 -8.10 -16.07
CA LEU A 7 0.12 -6.93 -15.29
C LEU A 7 0.73 -5.72 -16.00
N ASN A 8 -0.13 -4.82 -16.50
CA ASN A 8 0.20 -3.61 -17.23
C ASN A 8 1.03 -2.67 -16.35
N TYR A 9 2.30 -3.00 -16.23
CA TYR A 9 3.30 -2.25 -15.53
C TYR A 9 3.90 -1.28 -16.55
N HIS A 10 3.61 0.01 -16.41
CA HIS A 10 4.14 1.02 -17.31
C HIS A 10 5.37 1.69 -16.65
N PRO A 11 6.60 1.47 -17.16
CA PRO A 11 7.85 2.07 -16.64
C PRO A 11 7.82 3.60 -16.57
N SER A 12 6.88 4.24 -17.28
CA SER A 12 6.70 5.68 -17.32
C SER A 12 6.31 6.28 -15.97
N THR A 13 5.72 5.50 -15.08
CA THR A 13 5.20 5.99 -13.79
C THR A 13 6.29 6.17 -12.74
N GLN A 14 7.16 5.18 -12.48
CA GLN A 14 8.31 5.34 -11.58
C GLN A 14 9.25 6.44 -12.07
N ARG A 15 9.56 6.46 -13.37
CA ARG A 15 10.42 7.49 -13.95
C ARG A 15 9.87 8.90 -13.69
N LYS A 16 8.56 9.11 -13.89
CA LYS A 16 7.92 10.40 -13.62
C LYS A 16 8.00 10.79 -12.14
N ARG A 17 7.73 9.84 -11.24
CA ARG A 17 7.78 10.07 -9.78
C ARG A 17 9.20 10.40 -9.30
N LEU A 18 10.20 9.68 -9.78
CA LEU A 18 11.60 9.94 -9.42
C LEU A 18 12.08 11.30 -9.89
N ARG A 19 11.66 11.76 -11.08
CA ARG A 19 11.97 13.12 -11.53
C ARG A 19 11.38 14.19 -10.62
N ILE A 20 10.19 13.97 -10.06
CA ILE A 20 9.57 14.90 -9.12
C ILE A 20 10.36 14.94 -7.81
N ILE A 21 10.70 13.77 -7.25
CA ILE A 21 11.43 13.66 -5.98
C ILE A 21 12.83 14.27 -6.11
N ALA A 22 13.54 13.96 -7.20
CA ALA A 22 14.86 14.50 -7.49
C ALA A 22 14.82 15.95 -8.01
N ARG A 23 13.63 16.58 -8.07
CA ARG A 23 13.40 17.96 -8.54
C ARG A 23 14.04 18.25 -9.91
N ILE A 24 13.97 17.29 -10.81
CA ILE A 24 14.54 17.39 -12.16
C ILE A 24 13.52 18.06 -13.09
N PRO A 25 13.85 19.22 -13.69
CA PRO A 25 12.97 19.88 -14.63
C PRO A 25 12.77 19.03 -15.89
N TRP A 26 11.64 19.20 -16.56
CA TRP A 26 11.30 18.42 -17.76
C TRP A 26 12.28 18.64 -18.92
N THR A 27 12.91 19.82 -19.00
CA THR A 27 13.88 20.22 -20.04
C THR A 27 15.16 19.41 -20.01
N ARG A 28 15.55 18.89 -18.84
CA ARG A 28 16.77 18.09 -18.70
C ARG A 28 16.55 16.67 -19.23
N LYS A 29 17.36 16.24 -20.19
CA LYS A 29 17.39 14.86 -20.68
C LYS A 29 18.26 14.01 -19.76
N ILE A 30 17.67 12.96 -19.18
CA ILE A 30 18.34 12.00 -18.29
C ILE A 30 17.88 10.60 -18.68
N ALA A 31 18.83 9.68 -18.81
CA ALA A 31 18.55 8.27 -19.08
C ALA A 31 17.83 7.63 -17.90
N ASN A 32 17.01 6.61 -18.14
CA ASN A 32 16.22 6.01 -17.06
C ASN A 32 17.10 5.28 -16.04
N GLU A 33 18.20 4.71 -16.48
CA GLU A 33 19.16 3.98 -15.64
C GLU A 33 19.93 4.93 -14.72
N ASP A 34 20.41 6.05 -15.24
CA ASP A 34 21.09 7.09 -14.45
C ASP A 34 20.18 7.65 -13.35
N LEU A 35 18.89 7.84 -13.64
CA LEU A 35 17.92 8.32 -12.66
C LEU A 35 17.71 7.31 -11.53
N LEU A 36 17.68 6.01 -11.85
CA LEU A 36 17.55 4.95 -10.86
C LEU A 36 18.80 4.83 -9.99
N ASN A 37 19.98 4.88 -10.61
CA ASN A 37 21.27 4.85 -9.92
C ASN A 37 21.43 6.05 -8.98
N GLN A 38 21.05 7.25 -9.44
CA GLN A 38 21.07 8.47 -8.61
C GLN A 38 20.16 8.33 -7.39
N CYS A 39 19.01 7.65 -7.52
CA CYS A 39 18.07 7.42 -6.44
C CYS A 39 18.36 6.13 -5.65
N GLN A 40 19.44 5.41 -5.94
CA GLN A 40 19.78 4.10 -5.35
C GLN A 40 18.61 3.11 -5.40
N GLN A 41 17.85 3.13 -6.49
CA GLN A 41 16.68 2.27 -6.68
C GLN A 41 16.93 1.18 -7.72
N GLU A 42 16.36 0.01 -7.46
CA GLU A 42 16.30 -1.05 -8.46
C GLU A 42 15.18 -0.77 -9.48
N SER A 43 15.43 -1.22 -10.72
CA SER A 43 14.39 -1.17 -11.76
C SER A 43 13.22 -2.06 -11.33
N MET A 44 11.97 -1.61 -11.46
CA MET A 44 10.86 -2.50 -11.01
C MET A 44 10.74 -3.79 -11.85
N LYS A 45 11.36 -3.86 -13.05
CA LYS A 45 11.51 -5.13 -13.77
C LYS A 45 12.28 -6.18 -12.94
N LYS A 46 13.37 -5.77 -12.28
CA LYS A 46 14.15 -6.64 -11.39
C LYS A 46 13.33 -7.06 -10.17
N ILE A 47 12.63 -6.10 -9.55
CA ILE A 47 11.77 -6.35 -8.39
C ILE A 47 10.67 -7.38 -8.70
N ILE A 48 10.01 -7.25 -9.86
CA ILE A 48 8.95 -8.18 -10.29
C ILE A 48 9.49 -9.60 -10.53
N VAL A 49 10.67 -9.72 -11.14
CA VAL A 49 11.30 -11.03 -11.39
C VAL A 49 11.76 -11.68 -10.07
N GLN A 50 12.25 -10.88 -9.13
CA GLN A 50 12.82 -11.37 -7.88
C GLN A 50 11.76 -11.72 -6.82
N SER A 51 10.61 -11.05 -6.81
CA SER A 51 9.46 -11.45 -5.99
C SER A 51 8.15 -11.46 -6.81
N PRO A 52 7.86 -12.57 -7.52
CA PRO A 52 6.58 -12.73 -8.19
C PRO A 52 5.40 -12.91 -7.22
N ARG A 53 5.66 -13.15 -5.92
CA ARG A 53 4.63 -13.42 -4.90
C ARG A 53 4.19 -12.17 -4.11
N ASP A 54 4.96 -11.08 -4.13
CA ASP A 54 4.70 -9.89 -3.29
C ASP A 54 4.37 -8.62 -4.10
N ILE A 55 3.42 -8.70 -5.03
CA ILE A 55 2.92 -7.51 -5.76
C ILE A 55 2.10 -6.58 -4.85
N VAL A 56 1.86 -6.96 -3.59
CA VAL A 56 1.11 -6.17 -2.60
C VAL A 56 2.09 -5.49 -1.64
N LEU A 57 2.59 -4.32 -2.07
CA LEU A 57 3.46 -3.37 -1.35
C LEU A 57 4.95 -3.77 -1.20
N PRO A 58 5.89 -2.84 -1.49
CA PRO A 58 7.26 -3.01 -1.00
C PRO A 58 7.20 -3.13 0.52
N GLN A 59 7.68 -4.27 1.04
CA GLN A 59 7.71 -4.51 2.48
C GLN A 59 8.48 -3.37 3.14
N LYS A 60 7.80 -2.68 4.07
CA LYS A 60 8.45 -1.76 4.98
C LYS A 60 9.63 -2.50 5.62
N THR A 61 10.80 -1.88 5.65
CA THR A 61 11.98 -2.44 6.32
C THR A 61 11.58 -2.83 7.75
N HIS A 62 12.09 -3.96 8.25
CA HIS A 62 11.78 -4.52 9.57
C HIS A 62 11.85 -3.52 10.74
N HIS A 63 12.57 -2.41 10.57
CA HIS A 63 12.76 -1.34 11.56
C HIS A 63 11.78 -0.15 11.45
N ALA A 64 10.85 -0.16 10.49
CA ALA A 64 9.92 0.95 10.29
C ALA A 64 8.66 0.78 11.13
N ILE A 65 8.65 1.37 12.34
CA ILE A 65 7.48 1.44 13.21
C ILE A 65 6.47 2.45 12.61
N PRO A 66 5.29 2.03 12.12
CA PRO A 66 4.27 2.99 11.72
C PRO A 66 3.73 3.69 12.98
N ARG A 67 3.98 5.00 13.12
CA ARG A 67 3.44 5.83 14.21
C ARG A 67 1.90 5.91 14.22
N GLU A 68 1.26 5.53 13.13
CA GLU A 68 -0.19 5.52 12.98
C GLU A 68 -0.63 4.14 12.46
N ALA A 69 -0.93 3.24 13.38
CA ALA A 69 -1.89 2.17 13.14
C ALA A 69 -3.23 2.64 13.71
N VAL A 70 -4.34 2.39 13.02
CA VAL A 70 -5.71 2.84 13.35
C VAL A 70 -6.10 4.25 12.88
N GLN A 71 -5.66 4.69 11.69
CA GLN A 71 -6.51 5.59 10.89
C GLN A 71 -6.79 4.94 9.54
N TRP A 72 -8.02 4.42 9.39
CA TRP A 72 -8.53 4.05 8.09
C TRP A 72 -8.77 5.32 7.28
N LYS A 73 -8.34 5.31 6.01
CA LYS A 73 -8.66 6.37 5.05
C LYS A 73 -10.17 6.49 4.91
N THR A 74 -10.67 7.71 4.83
CA THR A 74 -12.08 8.00 4.55
C THR A 74 -12.53 7.27 3.28
N GLU A 75 -13.72 6.69 3.36
CA GLU A 75 -14.32 5.77 2.40
C GLU A 75 -14.33 6.39 0.98
N GLY A 76 -13.53 5.84 0.07
CA GLY A 76 -13.57 6.20 -1.35
C GLY A 76 -14.81 5.62 -2.04
N HIS A 77 -14.99 5.91 -3.34
CA HIS A 77 -16.12 5.35 -4.10
C HIS A 77 -16.09 3.82 -4.14
N ARG A 78 -17.20 3.23 -3.68
CA ARG A 78 -17.43 1.79 -3.59
C ARG A 78 -17.57 1.16 -4.98
N LYS A 79 -16.88 0.04 -5.24
CA LYS A 79 -17.10 -0.74 -6.46
C LYS A 79 -18.43 -1.52 -6.38
N PRO A 80 -19.22 -1.56 -7.46
CA PRO A 80 -20.48 -2.31 -7.53
C PRO A 80 -20.18 -3.82 -7.55
N ARG A 81 -20.05 -4.43 -6.37
CA ARG A 81 -20.09 -5.89 -6.08
C ARG A 81 -19.57 -6.22 -4.67
N HIS A 82 -18.85 -5.30 -4.02
CA HIS A 82 -18.48 -5.53 -2.63
C HIS A 82 -19.72 -5.49 -1.72
N PRO A 83 -19.72 -6.21 -0.57
CA PRO A 83 -20.77 -6.08 0.44
C PRO A 83 -20.93 -4.62 0.89
N LYS A 84 -22.17 -4.21 1.16
CA LYS A 84 -22.48 -2.86 1.69
C LYS A 84 -22.05 -2.72 3.16
N THR A 85 -22.01 -3.84 3.87
CA THR A 85 -21.56 -3.94 5.25
C THR A 85 -20.03 -4.07 5.27
N SER A 86 -19.38 -3.08 5.87
CA SER A 86 -17.96 -3.20 6.21
C SER A 86 -17.83 -4.09 7.43
N TRP A 87 -16.69 -4.77 7.57
CA TRP A 87 -16.39 -5.55 8.77
C TRP A 87 -16.54 -4.71 10.05
N ARG A 88 -16.19 -3.41 10.02
CA ARG A 88 -16.46 -2.48 11.13
C ARG A 88 -17.94 -2.44 11.51
N ARG A 89 -18.85 -2.29 10.54
CA ARG A 89 -20.29 -2.29 10.81
C ARG A 89 -20.74 -3.63 11.40
N THR A 90 -20.20 -4.75 10.92
CA THR A 90 -20.47 -6.09 11.46
C THR A 90 -20.01 -6.20 12.92
N VAL A 91 -18.78 -5.78 13.22
CA VAL A 91 -18.24 -5.81 14.58
C VAL A 91 -18.99 -4.84 15.50
N GLU A 92 -19.37 -3.65 15.03
CA GLU A 92 -20.20 -2.71 15.79
C GLU A 92 -21.58 -3.29 16.10
N THR A 93 -22.22 -4.02 15.17
CA THR A 93 -23.49 -4.71 15.43
C THR A 93 -23.34 -5.86 16.42
N GLU A 94 -22.27 -6.64 16.33
CA GLU A 94 -21.97 -7.71 17.30
C GLU A 94 -21.66 -7.12 18.69
N ALA A 95 -20.91 -6.03 18.74
CA ALA A 95 -20.61 -5.30 19.97
C ALA A 95 -21.87 -4.77 20.64
N ALA A 96 -22.76 -4.15 19.86
CA ALA A 96 -24.03 -3.63 20.35
C ALA A 96 -24.94 -4.75 20.87
N ALA A 97 -24.96 -5.92 20.21
CA ALA A 97 -25.68 -7.09 20.68
C ALA A 97 -25.13 -7.62 22.03
N MET A 98 -23.82 -7.47 22.25
CA MET A 98 -23.16 -7.79 23.53
C MET A 98 -23.20 -6.63 24.55
N GLY A 99 -23.90 -5.53 24.25
CA GLY A 99 -23.97 -4.34 25.12
C GLY A 99 -22.63 -3.60 25.30
N GLN A 100 -21.65 -3.86 24.43
CA GLN A 100 -20.33 -3.25 24.52
C GLN A 100 -20.17 -2.08 23.56
N SER A 101 -19.48 -1.05 24.03
CA SER A 101 -19.12 0.08 23.19
C SER A 101 -17.86 -0.23 22.35
N TRP A 102 -17.74 0.45 21.22
CA TRP A 102 -16.53 0.38 20.39
C TRP A 102 -15.26 0.76 21.18
N GLY A 103 -15.36 1.69 22.12
CA GLY A 103 -14.25 2.08 23.00
C GLY A 103 -13.78 0.93 23.90
N THR A 104 -14.73 0.17 24.45
CA THR A 104 -14.46 -1.00 25.29
C THR A 104 -13.73 -2.09 24.50
N LEU A 105 -14.19 -2.38 23.28
CA LEU A 105 -13.52 -3.32 22.39
C LEU A 105 -12.11 -2.88 22.02
N LYS A 106 -11.92 -1.57 21.79
CA LYS A 106 -10.60 -1.01 21.50
C LYS A 106 -9.62 -1.22 22.66
N THR A 107 -10.07 -1.03 23.90
CA THR A 107 -9.26 -1.28 25.11
C THR A 107 -8.99 -2.77 25.31
N LEU A 108 -9.97 -3.65 25.03
CA LEU A 108 -9.80 -5.11 25.10
C LEU A 108 -8.82 -5.66 24.06
N ALA A 109 -8.87 -5.13 22.84
CA ALA A 109 -8.02 -5.53 21.72
C ALA A 109 -6.63 -4.86 21.77
N GLN A 110 -6.41 -3.93 22.71
CA GLN A 110 -5.11 -3.31 22.90
C GLN A 110 -4.16 -4.35 23.50
N ASP A 111 -3.07 -4.62 22.78
CA ASP A 111 -2.11 -5.65 23.13
C ASP A 111 -1.58 -5.45 24.55
N ARG A 112 -1.68 -6.48 25.39
CA ARG A 112 -1.25 -6.44 26.80
C ARG A 112 0.23 -6.79 26.89
N VAL A 113 1.08 -6.00 26.26
CA VAL A 113 2.52 -6.09 26.53
C VAL A 113 2.81 -5.21 27.74
N ARG A 114 3.20 -5.85 28.84
CA ARG A 114 3.75 -5.20 30.04
C ARG A 114 5.26 -5.39 30.05
#